data_AF-A0AAV3QK96-F1
#
_entry.id   AF-A0AAV3QK96-F1
#
_cell.length_a   1.000
_cell.length_b   1.000
_cell.length_c   1.000
_cell.angle_alpha   90.00
_cell.angle_beta   90.00
_cell.angle_gamma   90.00
#
_symmetry.space_group_name_H-M   'P 1'
#
loop_
_entity.id
_entity.type
_entity.pdbx_description
1 polymer ?
#
loop_
_entity_poly.entity_id
_entity_poly.type
_entity_poly.pdbx_seq_one_letter_code
_entity_poly.pdbx_strand_id
1 'polypeptide(L)'
;MERILKAARASGSLNLSNRSLSRVPEEVYKSLDSVSQDEKWWEAVELQKLILAHNDIVLLKEDLRNIPSLTVLNVTHNKLTQLPAAIGDLPMLKSLDVSYNSISAIPQQIGSALALLKFDCSNNQLTHLPSSLGSCVNLAELKASNNRISILPEDLSNCSKLMKADLQGNKLEMLSENIIAAWTMLTELNASKNLLNGIPESIGNVVRLIRLDLYQNRISSIPSSIKGCSSLTEFYIGSNLLTSLPSSIAELTQLGTFDLHSNQLKEYPAEACKLRLSVLDLSNNSLSSLPPEIGLMTTLRKLMLNGNPIRTLRSSLVTGPTPALLRYLRSRLPADEETAAATPNKEDIVSQASRLSLTSKELSLGGLGLAAVPPQVWSSSEITKVDLTKNSIEELPIELSSCISLETLILSKNKIREWPGAILMSLSKLSCLKLDNNPLKEIPADGFLAVCKLHVLDLSGNRDSLSLQPAFSCISELQELYLRRMQISVFPSEILSLRQLNILDLGQNLLQSIPEGVKNMTSLTQLDLSDNNITAVPAQLGLLEDSLQVLKLDGNAIRSIRRPIMDRGTKAILKYLKEKIVD
;
A
#
# COMPACT_ATOMS: atom_id res chain seq x y z
N MET A 1 27.24 33.27 20.85
CA MET A 1 26.93 32.30 21.93
C MET A 1 25.80 32.81 22.82
N GLU A 2 25.96 33.99 23.40
CA GLU A 2 25.09 34.59 24.42
C GLU A 2 23.60 34.71 24.01
N ARG A 3 23.31 35.21 22.80
CA ARG A 3 21.92 35.28 22.28
C ARG A 3 21.23 33.91 22.20
N ILE A 4 21.97 32.85 21.89
CA ILE A 4 21.44 31.49 21.77
C ILE A 4 21.18 30.90 23.16
N LEU A 5 22.08 31.13 24.11
CA LEU A 5 21.91 30.73 25.51
C LEU A 5 20.71 31.44 26.15
N LYS A 6 20.51 32.73 25.87
CA LYS A 6 19.32 33.47 26.32
C LYS A 6 18.02 32.90 25.76
N ALA A 7 18.00 32.52 24.48
CA ALA A 7 16.84 31.84 23.88
C ALA A 7 16.61 30.43 24.46
N ALA A 8 17.68 29.71 24.80
CA ALA A 8 17.58 28.42 25.48
C ALA A 8 17.00 28.57 26.89
N ARG A 9 17.37 29.61 27.64
CA ARG A 9 16.80 29.93 28.95
C ARG A 9 15.30 30.24 28.89
N ALA A 10 14.78 30.77 27.79
CA ALA A 10 13.34 30.99 27.63
C ALA A 10 12.57 29.71 27.24
N SER A 11 13.23 28.75 26.59
CA SER A 11 12.56 27.59 25.96
C SER A 11 12.89 26.24 26.59
N GLY A 12 13.91 26.16 27.46
CA GLY A 12 14.46 24.91 27.97
C GLY A 12 15.15 24.05 26.89
N SER A 13 15.40 24.60 25.69
CA SER A 13 16.01 23.85 24.58
C SER A 13 17.18 24.60 23.96
N LEU A 14 18.32 23.91 23.88
CA LEU A 14 19.54 24.43 23.28
C LEU A 14 19.96 23.54 22.10
N ASN A 15 19.98 24.12 20.91
CA ASN A 15 20.47 23.45 19.70
C ASN A 15 21.74 24.13 19.17
N LEU A 16 22.84 23.41 19.32
CA LEU A 16 24.19 23.78 18.90
C LEU A 16 24.70 22.89 17.75
N SER A 17 23.83 22.31 16.94
CA SER A 17 24.24 21.47 15.81
C SER A 17 24.96 22.24 14.70
N ASN A 18 25.79 21.54 13.91
CA ASN A 18 26.45 22.04 12.70
C ASN A 18 27.28 23.33 12.92
N ARG A 19 28.02 23.39 14.02
CA ARG A 19 28.80 24.57 14.42
C ARG A 19 30.30 24.33 14.45
N SER A 20 30.76 23.16 13.99
CA SER A 20 32.18 22.74 14.01
C SER A 20 32.79 22.87 15.42
N LEU A 21 31.98 22.60 16.45
CA LEU A 21 32.43 22.70 17.84
C LEU A 21 33.36 21.53 18.15
N SER A 22 34.58 21.82 18.63
CA SER A 22 35.51 20.79 19.12
C SER A 22 35.27 20.38 20.58
N ARG A 23 34.56 21.23 21.33
CA ARG A 23 34.16 21.03 22.73
C ARG A 23 32.82 21.69 22.99
N VAL A 24 32.10 21.21 23.99
CA VAL A 24 30.89 21.87 24.49
C VAL A 24 31.31 23.16 25.23
N PRO A 25 30.70 24.33 24.94
CA PRO A 25 30.98 25.57 25.67
C PRO A 25 30.67 25.43 27.17
N GLU A 26 31.52 26.00 28.03
CA GLU A 26 31.40 25.89 29.50
C GLU A 26 30.08 26.45 30.02
N GLU A 27 29.54 27.46 29.32
CA GLU A 27 28.29 28.10 29.68
C GLU A 27 27.07 27.17 29.57
N VAL A 28 27.19 26.06 28.83
CA VAL A 28 26.13 25.04 28.72
C VAL A 28 26.00 24.23 30.01
N TYR A 29 27.11 24.01 30.72
CA TYR A 29 27.13 23.22 31.96
C TYR A 29 26.82 24.04 33.22
N LYS A 30 26.61 25.36 33.08
CA LYS A 30 26.33 26.25 34.20
C LYS A 30 24.88 26.07 34.66
N SER A 31 24.69 25.77 35.94
CA SER A 31 23.37 25.82 36.59
C SER A 31 22.79 27.23 36.51
N LEU A 32 21.46 27.34 36.52
CA LEU A 32 20.72 28.60 36.59
C LEU A 32 21.14 29.47 37.79
N ASP A 33 21.58 28.86 38.89
CA ASP A 33 22.06 29.54 40.09
C ASP A 33 23.38 30.31 39.89
N SER A 34 24.09 30.07 38.78
CA SER A 34 25.39 30.66 38.49
C SER A 34 25.35 31.84 37.50
N VAL A 35 24.15 32.31 37.15
CA VAL A 35 23.94 33.39 36.17
C VAL A 35 24.01 34.77 36.86
N SER A 36 24.65 35.73 36.20
CA SER A 36 24.91 37.11 36.66
C SER A 36 23.65 37.85 37.13
N GLN A 37 23.82 38.72 38.14
CA GLN A 37 22.78 39.50 38.85
C GLN A 37 21.83 40.33 37.96
N ASP A 38 22.13 40.52 36.67
CA ASP A 38 21.36 41.33 35.72
C ASP A 38 20.30 40.55 34.91
N GLU A 39 20.21 39.22 35.05
CA GLU A 39 19.16 38.40 34.41
C GLU A 39 18.10 37.95 35.42
N LYS A 40 16.82 38.11 35.06
CA LYS A 40 15.67 37.64 35.85
C LYS A 40 15.62 36.11 35.90
N TRP A 41 16.44 35.52 36.76
CA TRP A 41 16.62 34.07 36.89
C TRP A 41 15.32 33.31 37.20
N TRP A 42 14.32 33.96 37.80
CA TRP A 42 12.98 33.39 38.06
C TRP A 42 12.10 33.23 36.82
N GLU A 43 12.43 33.86 35.68
CA GLU A 43 11.74 33.67 34.39
C GLU A 43 12.43 32.60 33.51
N ALA A 44 13.56 32.05 33.95
CA ALA A 44 14.37 31.14 33.15
C ALA A 44 14.03 29.66 33.41
N VAL A 45 13.86 28.92 32.32
CA VAL A 45 13.54 27.49 32.30
C VAL A 45 14.84 26.69 32.30
N GLU A 46 14.92 25.66 33.15
CA GLU A 46 16.07 24.74 33.16
C GLU A 46 16.23 24.04 31.80
N LEU A 47 17.47 23.71 31.45
CA LEU A 47 17.76 23.08 30.18
C LEU A 47 17.23 21.64 30.15
N GLN A 48 16.19 21.39 29.35
CA GLN A 48 15.54 20.10 29.18
C GLN A 48 15.98 19.36 27.92
N LYS A 49 16.41 20.08 26.87
CA LYS A 49 16.83 19.47 25.60
C LYS A 49 18.14 20.07 25.12
N LEU A 50 19.16 19.24 24.97
CA LEU A 50 20.48 19.62 24.48
C LEU A 50 20.80 18.84 23.21
N ILE A 51 20.93 19.57 22.09
CA ILE A 51 21.26 19.01 20.78
C ILE A 51 22.61 19.56 20.34
N LEU A 52 23.59 18.67 20.23
CA LEU A 52 24.99 18.92 19.87
C LEU A 52 25.39 18.16 18.59
N ALA A 53 24.40 17.72 17.82
CA ALA A 53 24.57 16.89 16.63
C ALA A 53 25.50 17.51 15.56
N HIS A 54 26.21 16.70 14.79
CA HIS A 54 27.04 17.15 13.66
C HIS A 54 28.06 18.23 14.05
N ASN A 55 28.96 17.87 14.96
CA ASN A 55 30.08 18.71 15.38
C ASN A 55 31.37 17.86 15.44
N ASP A 56 32.46 18.44 15.95
CA ASP A 56 33.76 17.78 16.12
C ASP A 56 34.08 17.50 17.60
N ILE A 57 33.05 17.32 18.44
CA ILE A 57 33.22 17.23 19.89
C ILE A 57 33.94 15.93 20.24
N VAL A 58 35.06 16.06 20.95
CA VAL A 58 35.92 14.91 21.33
C VAL A 58 35.58 14.36 22.72
N LEU A 59 35.06 15.22 23.62
CA LEU A 59 34.78 14.85 25.00
C LEU A 59 33.55 15.60 25.54
N LEU A 60 32.69 14.89 26.27
CA LEU A 60 31.69 15.49 27.15
C LEU A 60 32.24 15.52 28.58
N LYS A 61 32.03 16.64 29.27
CA LYS A 61 32.55 16.82 30.63
C LYS A 61 31.64 16.18 31.67
N GLU A 62 32.23 15.87 32.82
CA GLU A 62 31.52 15.44 34.03
C GLU A 62 30.57 16.53 34.57
N ASP A 63 30.76 17.79 34.17
CA ASP A 63 29.87 18.90 34.52
C ASP A 63 28.46 18.75 33.94
N LEU A 64 28.21 17.74 33.09
CA LEU A 64 26.87 17.35 32.64
C LEU A 64 25.90 17.09 33.82
N ARG A 65 26.43 16.70 34.99
CA ARG A 65 25.65 16.54 36.23
C ARG A 65 24.94 17.82 36.70
N ASN A 66 25.38 18.99 36.24
CA ASN A 66 24.84 20.29 36.65
C ASN A 66 23.55 20.68 35.89
N ILE A 67 23.07 19.83 34.97
CA ILE A 67 21.81 20.05 34.23
C ILE A 67 20.81 18.91 34.48
N PRO A 68 20.33 18.72 35.72
CA PRO A 68 19.55 17.54 36.14
C PRO A 68 18.16 17.42 35.48
N SER A 69 17.61 18.54 34.98
CA SER A 69 16.34 18.57 34.24
C SER A 69 16.44 18.10 32.79
N LEU A 70 17.63 17.68 32.34
CA LEU A 70 17.83 17.24 30.95
C LEU A 70 17.02 15.98 30.65
N THR A 71 16.12 16.09 29.68
CA THR A 71 15.26 14.99 29.19
C THR A 71 15.73 14.40 27.88
N VAL A 72 16.39 15.21 27.04
CA VAL A 72 16.90 14.79 25.73
C VAL A 72 18.33 15.27 25.58
N LEU A 73 19.24 14.32 25.36
CA LEU A 73 20.62 14.59 24.98
C LEU A 73 20.89 13.95 23.62
N ASN A 74 21.22 14.77 22.63
CA ASN A 74 21.65 14.31 21.32
C ASN A 74 23.05 14.82 21.03
N VAL A 75 24.01 13.90 20.89
CA VAL A 75 25.41 14.16 20.53
C VAL A 75 25.82 13.34 19.29
N THR A 76 24.86 13.02 18.42
CA THR A 76 25.11 12.24 17.20
C THR A 76 26.11 12.91 16.27
N HIS A 77 26.85 12.13 15.47
CA HIS A 77 27.82 12.64 14.49
C HIS A 77 28.84 13.58 15.13
N ASN A 78 29.63 13.05 16.07
CA ASN A 78 30.73 13.72 16.73
C ASN A 78 31.97 12.81 16.77
N LYS A 79 33.00 13.19 17.53
CA LYS A 79 34.27 12.46 17.68
C LYS A 79 34.47 11.92 19.09
N LEU A 80 33.38 11.67 19.82
CA LEU A 80 33.44 11.18 21.20
C LEU A 80 34.06 9.79 21.25
N THR A 81 35.03 9.60 22.14
CA THR A 81 35.67 8.29 22.38
C THR A 81 35.14 7.59 23.63
N GLN A 82 34.53 8.36 24.55
CA GLN A 82 33.95 7.88 25.80
C GLN A 82 32.76 8.77 26.19
N LEU A 83 31.90 8.24 27.07
CA LEU A 83 30.81 8.96 27.69
C LEU A 83 31.12 9.14 29.20
N PRO A 84 30.91 10.34 29.79
CA PRO A 84 31.19 10.59 31.20
C PRO A 84 30.24 9.83 32.13
N ALA A 85 30.68 9.58 33.36
CA ALA A 85 29.87 8.93 34.39
C ALA A 85 28.63 9.77 34.76
N ALA A 86 28.75 11.10 34.63
CA ALA A 86 27.65 12.06 34.84
C ALA A 86 26.38 11.80 34.04
N ILE A 87 26.38 10.94 33.01
CA ILE A 87 25.14 10.52 32.34
C ILE A 87 24.15 9.84 33.30
N GLY A 88 24.67 9.15 34.32
CA GLY A 88 23.86 8.52 35.35
C GLY A 88 23.25 9.50 36.35
N ASP A 89 23.78 10.72 36.42
CA ASP A 89 23.31 11.79 37.31
C ASP A 89 22.19 12.64 36.68
N LEU A 90 21.60 12.17 35.56
CA LEU A 90 20.51 12.84 34.85
C LEU A 90 19.17 12.11 35.08
N PRO A 91 18.46 12.36 36.20
CA PRO A 91 17.30 11.57 36.60
C PRO A 91 16.11 11.71 35.65
N MET A 92 16.02 12.80 34.88
CA MET A 92 14.93 13.08 33.95
C MET A 92 15.23 12.65 32.52
N LEU A 93 16.40 12.05 32.25
CA LEU A 93 16.83 11.71 30.89
C LEU A 93 15.96 10.60 30.31
N LYS A 94 15.20 10.95 29.26
CA LYS A 94 14.28 10.05 28.55
C LYS A 94 14.86 9.56 27.23
N SER A 95 15.67 10.38 26.57
CA SER A 95 16.24 10.06 25.26
C SER A 95 17.71 10.43 25.21
N LEU A 96 18.55 9.44 24.93
CA LEU A 96 19.99 9.60 24.75
C LEU A 96 20.39 9.09 23.36
N ASP A 97 20.95 9.98 22.55
CA ASP A 97 21.50 9.63 21.23
C ASP A 97 22.99 10.00 21.19
N VAL A 98 23.83 8.96 21.17
CA VAL A 98 25.29 9.03 21.08
C VAL A 98 25.79 8.36 19.79
N SER A 99 24.91 8.20 18.79
CA SER A 99 25.21 7.47 17.55
C SER A 99 26.28 8.18 16.70
N TYR A 100 26.93 7.45 15.79
CA TYR A 100 27.95 8.00 14.88
C TYR A 100 29.07 8.75 15.62
N ASN A 101 29.72 8.03 16.54
CA ASN A 101 30.87 8.50 17.31
C ASN A 101 31.97 7.41 17.28
N SER A 102 32.98 7.53 18.15
CA SER A 102 34.06 6.55 18.31
C SER A 102 34.07 5.94 19.72
N ILE A 103 32.91 5.83 20.35
CA ILE A 103 32.78 5.39 21.74
C ILE A 103 33.14 3.91 21.86
N SER A 104 34.09 3.57 22.75
CA SER A 104 34.54 2.20 22.98
C SER A 104 33.77 1.46 24.08
N ALA A 105 33.22 2.19 25.06
CA ALA A 105 32.40 1.63 26.14
C ALA A 105 31.37 2.65 26.64
N ILE A 106 30.21 2.16 27.06
CA ILE A 106 29.21 2.94 27.80
C ILE A 106 29.46 2.76 29.31
N PRO A 107 29.47 3.84 30.12
CA PRO A 107 29.72 3.76 31.55
C PRO A 107 28.61 2.99 32.27
N GLN A 108 28.96 2.28 33.35
CA GLN A 108 28.01 1.54 34.18
C GLN A 108 26.97 2.48 34.85
N GLN A 109 27.28 3.76 35.00
CA GLN A 109 26.37 4.75 35.57
C GLN A 109 25.12 4.98 34.71
N ILE A 110 25.07 4.53 33.44
CA ILE A 110 23.86 4.63 32.61
C ILE A 110 22.63 3.98 33.27
N GLY A 111 22.83 2.94 34.09
CA GLY A 111 21.76 2.26 34.80
C GLY A 111 21.02 3.14 35.83
N SER A 112 21.62 4.25 36.25
CA SER A 112 20.98 5.24 37.12
C SER A 112 19.98 6.15 36.40
N ALA A 113 19.99 6.18 35.06
CA ALA A 113 19.02 6.94 34.26
C ALA A 113 17.68 6.16 34.16
N LEU A 114 16.95 6.07 35.28
CA LEU A 114 15.73 5.25 35.41
C LEU A 114 14.55 5.71 34.52
N ALA A 115 14.58 6.97 34.07
CA ALA A 115 13.59 7.55 33.16
C ALA A 115 13.88 7.26 31.68
N LEU A 116 14.99 6.58 31.35
CA LEU A 116 15.43 6.37 29.98
C LEU A 116 14.43 5.49 29.21
N LEU A 117 13.90 6.04 28.12
CA LEU A 117 12.95 5.38 27.22
C LEU A 117 13.60 4.99 25.90
N LYS A 118 14.54 5.82 25.42
CA LYS A 118 15.22 5.63 24.13
C LYS A 118 16.72 5.78 24.30
N PHE A 119 17.45 4.79 23.82
CA PHE A 119 18.90 4.83 23.80
C PHE A 119 19.42 4.42 22.42
N ASP A 120 20.12 5.35 21.76
CA ASP A 120 20.81 5.11 20.50
C ASP A 120 22.32 5.27 20.69
N CYS A 121 23.05 4.16 20.56
CA CYS A 121 24.50 4.09 20.58
C CYS A 121 25.07 3.47 19.29
N SER A 122 24.31 3.53 18.20
CA SER A 122 24.67 2.93 16.92
C SER A 122 25.89 3.58 16.26
N ASN A 123 26.61 2.85 15.40
CA ASN A 123 27.79 3.34 14.69
C ASN A 123 28.86 3.88 15.64
N ASN A 124 29.30 3.02 16.56
CA ASN A 124 30.39 3.27 17.51
C ASN A 124 31.39 2.10 17.49
N GLN A 125 32.26 2.01 18.50
CA GLN A 125 33.26 0.95 18.63
C GLN A 125 32.99 0.05 19.84
N LEU A 126 31.73 -0.03 20.30
CA LEU A 126 31.35 -0.76 21.50
C LEU A 126 31.62 -2.25 21.36
N THR A 127 32.33 -2.84 22.32
CA THR A 127 32.55 -4.30 22.38
C THR A 127 31.48 -5.02 23.22
N HIS A 128 30.84 -4.31 24.15
CA HIS A 128 29.82 -4.83 25.07
C HIS A 128 28.87 -3.69 25.47
N LEU A 129 27.65 -4.05 25.88
CA LEU A 129 26.77 -3.15 26.62
C LEU A 129 26.98 -3.37 28.13
N PRO A 130 26.87 -2.33 28.97
CA PRO A 130 27.01 -2.47 30.41
C PRO A 130 25.84 -3.24 31.01
N SER A 131 26.09 -4.12 31.97
CA SER A 131 25.05 -4.87 32.69
C SER A 131 24.04 -3.96 33.37
N SER A 132 24.48 -2.81 33.89
CA SER A 132 23.60 -1.82 34.51
C SER A 132 22.53 -1.24 33.58
N LEU A 133 22.65 -1.39 32.25
CA LEU A 133 21.60 -0.97 31.32
C LEU A 133 20.27 -1.71 31.59
N GLY A 134 20.33 -2.91 32.17
CA GLY A 134 19.16 -3.64 32.66
C GLY A 134 18.35 -2.91 33.74
N SER A 135 18.96 -1.98 34.48
CA SER A 135 18.26 -1.15 35.47
C SER A 135 17.34 -0.09 34.83
N CYS A 136 17.52 0.22 33.55
CA CYS A 136 16.62 1.10 32.78
C CYS A 136 15.32 0.35 32.40
N VAL A 137 14.50 0.02 33.40
CA VAL A 137 13.28 -0.80 33.24
C VAL A 137 12.20 -0.18 32.34
N ASN A 138 12.29 1.12 32.06
CA ASN A 138 11.39 1.84 31.16
C ASN A 138 11.88 1.91 29.71
N LEU A 139 13.04 1.34 29.40
CA LEU A 139 13.62 1.37 28.06
C LEU A 139 12.68 0.69 27.07
N ALA A 140 12.24 1.46 26.07
CA ALA A 140 11.30 1.04 25.04
C ALA A 140 11.97 0.88 23.67
N GLU A 141 13.05 1.61 23.41
CA GLU A 141 13.79 1.57 22.14
C GLU A 141 15.29 1.54 22.42
N LEU A 142 15.95 0.47 21.98
CA LEU A 142 17.40 0.30 22.03
C LEU A 142 17.95 0.16 20.61
N LYS A 143 18.84 1.07 20.22
CA LYS A 143 19.60 0.99 18.97
C LYS A 143 21.08 0.91 19.30
N ALA A 144 21.71 -0.19 18.94
CA ALA A 144 23.13 -0.48 19.15
C ALA A 144 23.77 -1.02 17.87
N SER A 145 23.21 -0.69 16.70
CA SER A 145 23.66 -1.25 15.42
C SER A 145 25.06 -0.75 15.02
N ASN A 146 25.75 -1.51 14.17
CA ASN A 146 27.08 -1.23 13.65
C ASN A 146 28.10 -0.93 14.77
N ASN A 147 28.27 -1.90 15.67
CA ASN A 147 29.27 -1.89 16.74
C ASN A 147 30.12 -3.17 16.65
N ARG A 148 30.78 -3.57 17.73
CA ARG A 148 31.59 -4.80 17.84
C ARG A 148 31.08 -5.71 18.98
N ILE A 149 29.79 -5.61 19.31
CA ILE A 149 29.18 -6.31 20.45
C ILE A 149 29.16 -7.81 20.19
N SER A 150 29.79 -8.59 21.05
CA SER A 150 29.82 -10.07 20.96
C SER A 150 28.71 -10.76 21.75
N ILE A 151 28.27 -10.14 22.85
CA ILE A 151 27.23 -10.68 23.74
C ILE A 151 26.38 -9.54 24.32
N LEU A 152 25.09 -9.81 24.52
CA LEU A 152 24.19 -8.95 25.28
C LEU A 152 24.25 -9.33 26.76
N PRO A 153 24.36 -8.37 27.70
CA PRO A 153 24.32 -8.68 29.13
C PRO A 153 22.96 -9.23 29.54
N GLU A 154 22.94 -10.31 30.32
CA GLU A 154 21.73 -11.01 30.77
C GLU A 154 20.74 -10.09 31.53
N ASP A 155 21.25 -9.07 32.21
CA ASP A 155 20.45 -8.07 32.92
C ASP A 155 19.51 -7.27 32.01
N LEU A 156 19.74 -7.24 30.69
CA LEU A 156 18.81 -6.63 29.73
C LEU A 156 17.43 -7.31 29.69
N SER A 157 17.32 -8.52 30.24
CA SER A 157 16.02 -9.17 30.49
C SER A 157 15.10 -8.33 31.39
N ASN A 158 15.64 -7.46 32.25
CA ASN A 158 14.85 -6.55 33.09
C ASN A 158 14.15 -5.43 32.30
N CYS A 159 14.60 -5.13 31.07
CA CYS A 159 13.97 -4.16 30.17
C CYS A 159 12.70 -4.73 29.50
N SER A 160 11.73 -5.18 30.31
CA SER A 160 10.50 -5.85 29.84
C SER A 160 9.57 -4.98 28.99
N LYS A 161 9.75 -3.66 28.99
CA LYS A 161 8.99 -2.70 28.17
C LYS A 161 9.60 -2.45 26.78
N LEU A 162 10.66 -3.16 26.42
CA LEU A 162 11.34 -2.97 25.14
C LEU A 162 10.40 -3.33 23.98
N MET A 163 10.18 -2.37 23.10
CA MET A 163 9.34 -2.49 21.90
C MET A 163 10.19 -2.64 20.64
N LYS A 164 11.36 -2.00 20.59
CA LYS A 164 12.25 -2.01 19.44
C LYS A 164 13.69 -2.26 19.85
N ALA A 165 14.32 -3.24 19.21
CA ALA A 165 15.73 -3.56 19.40
C ALA A 165 16.43 -3.62 18.04
N ASP A 166 17.36 -2.70 17.79
CA ASP A 166 18.24 -2.73 16.62
C ASP A 166 19.67 -3.06 17.05
N LEU A 167 20.09 -4.27 16.72
CA LEU A 167 21.38 -4.89 17.03
C LEU A 167 22.16 -5.25 15.76
N GLN A 168 21.74 -4.73 14.60
CA GLN A 168 22.36 -5.03 13.30
C GLN A 168 23.87 -4.82 13.34
N GLY A 169 24.64 -5.63 12.61
CA GLY A 169 26.02 -5.26 12.26
C GLY A 169 26.95 -5.31 13.47
N ASN A 170 26.78 -6.34 14.30
CA ASN A 170 27.60 -6.62 15.47
C ASN A 170 28.31 -7.98 15.29
N LYS A 171 28.81 -8.54 16.38
CA LYS A 171 29.48 -9.85 16.43
C LYS A 171 28.72 -10.85 17.30
N LEU A 172 27.40 -10.69 17.42
CA LEU A 172 26.58 -11.56 18.26
C LEU A 172 26.59 -12.98 17.70
N GLU A 173 26.99 -13.95 18.52
CA GLU A 173 27.00 -15.38 18.15
C GLU A 173 25.70 -16.10 18.53
N MET A 174 24.98 -15.55 19.52
CA MET A 174 23.69 -16.05 19.98
C MET A 174 22.81 -14.93 20.52
N LEU A 175 21.50 -15.16 20.50
CA LEU A 175 20.53 -14.39 21.27
C LEU A 175 20.19 -15.19 22.54
N SER A 176 20.30 -14.58 23.71
CA SER A 176 20.04 -15.25 24.98
C SER A 176 18.56 -15.63 25.13
N GLU A 177 18.31 -16.87 25.56
CA GLU A 177 16.97 -17.38 25.84
C GLU A 177 16.22 -16.50 26.86
N ASN A 178 16.91 -16.05 27.91
CA ASN A 178 16.32 -15.24 28.98
C ASN A 178 15.91 -13.85 28.49
N ILE A 179 16.77 -13.21 27.69
CA ILE A 179 16.52 -11.87 27.17
C ILE A 179 15.30 -11.88 26.26
N ILE A 180 15.27 -12.81 25.29
CA ILE A 180 14.16 -12.93 24.34
C ILE A 180 12.87 -13.35 25.04
N ALA A 181 12.94 -14.22 26.07
CA ALA A 181 11.77 -14.60 26.87
C ALA A 181 11.15 -13.41 27.61
N ALA A 182 11.96 -12.44 28.04
CA ALA A 182 11.50 -11.30 28.82
C ALA A 182 10.94 -10.15 27.97
N TRP A 183 11.42 -9.96 26.73
CA TRP A 183 11.00 -8.89 25.82
C TRP A 183 9.64 -9.15 25.15
N THR A 184 8.61 -9.45 25.95
CA THR A 184 7.25 -9.78 25.49
C THR A 184 6.52 -8.62 24.79
N MET A 185 6.99 -7.38 24.98
CA MET A 185 6.45 -6.17 24.34
C MET A 185 7.08 -5.86 22.97
N LEU A 186 8.08 -6.65 22.55
CA LEU A 186 8.87 -6.37 21.35
C LEU A 186 8.01 -6.51 20.09
N THR A 187 8.06 -5.48 19.24
CA THR A 187 7.38 -5.41 17.94
C THR A 187 8.37 -5.49 16.79
N GLU A 188 9.61 -5.03 17.00
CA GLU A 188 10.65 -5.01 15.97
C GLU A 188 11.99 -5.48 16.56
N LEU A 189 12.54 -6.54 15.98
CA LEU A 189 13.89 -7.03 16.29
C LEU A 189 14.71 -7.06 15.00
N ASN A 190 15.77 -6.26 14.96
CA ASN A 190 16.78 -6.33 13.91
C ASN A 190 18.09 -6.85 14.51
N ALA A 191 18.47 -8.07 14.17
CA ALA A 191 19.77 -8.66 14.51
C ALA A 191 20.52 -9.12 13.24
N SER A 192 20.24 -8.48 12.11
CA SER A 192 20.92 -8.77 10.84
C SER A 192 22.42 -8.47 10.89
N LYS A 193 23.20 -9.07 9.98
CA LYS A 193 24.65 -8.86 9.86
C LYS A 193 25.40 -9.17 11.16
N ASN A 194 25.09 -10.29 11.79
CA ASN A 194 25.75 -10.81 12.99
C ASN A 194 26.37 -12.19 12.69
N LEU A 195 26.73 -12.93 13.74
CA LEU A 195 27.30 -14.28 13.67
C LEU A 195 26.35 -15.31 14.30
N LEU A 196 25.04 -15.03 14.33
CA LEU A 196 24.06 -15.86 15.03
C LEU A 196 24.02 -17.27 14.44
N ASN A 197 24.21 -18.30 15.27
CA ASN A 197 24.19 -19.70 14.82
C ASN A 197 22.79 -20.34 14.87
N GLY A 198 21.85 -19.70 15.55
CA GLY A 198 20.48 -20.20 15.75
C GLY A 198 19.54 -19.13 16.29
N ILE A 199 18.26 -19.46 16.35
CA ILE A 199 17.22 -18.65 16.98
C ILE A 199 16.81 -19.37 18.28
N PRO A 200 16.74 -18.67 19.43
CA PRO A 200 16.34 -19.28 20.70
C PRO A 200 14.89 -19.79 20.66
N GLU A 201 14.60 -20.85 21.40
CA GLU A 201 13.23 -21.39 21.49
C GLU A 201 12.28 -20.37 22.14
N SER A 202 12.78 -19.50 23.02
CA SER A 202 11.99 -18.43 23.63
C SER A 202 11.45 -17.38 22.67
N ILE A 203 11.86 -17.37 21.39
CA ILE A 203 11.27 -16.49 20.36
C ILE A 203 9.75 -16.64 20.29
N GLY A 204 9.21 -17.83 20.59
CA GLY A 204 7.78 -18.08 20.64
C GLY A 204 7.01 -17.24 21.68
N ASN A 205 7.69 -16.69 22.69
CA ASN A 205 7.08 -15.84 23.71
C ASN A 205 6.81 -14.41 23.22
N VAL A 206 7.44 -14.00 22.11
CA VAL A 206 7.38 -12.63 21.58
C VAL A 206 6.16 -12.48 20.66
N VAL A 207 4.97 -12.67 21.23
CA VAL A 207 3.70 -12.76 20.48
C VAL A 207 3.33 -11.47 19.73
N ARG A 208 3.92 -10.34 20.11
CA ARG A 208 3.70 -9.00 19.51
C ARG A 208 4.69 -8.66 18.40
N LEU A 209 5.63 -9.54 18.09
CA LEU A 209 6.65 -9.28 17.09
C LEU A 209 6.01 -9.12 15.71
N ILE A 210 6.19 -7.96 15.09
CA ILE A 210 5.67 -7.61 13.77
C ILE A 210 6.76 -7.83 12.71
N ARG A 211 8.00 -7.46 13.04
CA ARG A 211 9.16 -7.57 12.14
C ARG A 211 10.33 -8.25 12.85
N LEU A 212 10.83 -9.32 12.22
CA LEU A 212 12.04 -10.03 12.62
C LEU A 212 13.05 -10.01 11.46
N ASP A 213 14.19 -9.35 11.68
CA ASP A 213 15.25 -9.23 10.69
C ASP A 213 16.53 -9.92 11.19
N LEU A 214 16.81 -11.07 10.60
CA LEU A 214 17.95 -11.95 10.86
C LEU A 214 18.82 -12.12 9.62
N TYR A 215 18.68 -11.24 8.63
CA TYR A 215 19.43 -11.26 7.38
C TYR A 215 20.95 -11.34 7.63
N GLN A 216 21.68 -12.11 6.83
CA GLN A 216 23.14 -12.20 6.87
C GLN A 216 23.68 -12.65 8.25
N ASN A 217 23.39 -13.90 8.61
CA ASN A 217 23.85 -14.57 9.83
C ASN A 217 24.38 -15.99 9.50
N ARG A 218 24.53 -16.85 10.51
CA ARG A 218 24.95 -18.26 10.37
C ARG A 218 23.86 -19.23 10.82
N ILE A 219 22.60 -18.82 10.75
CA ILE A 219 21.47 -19.59 11.27
C ILE A 219 21.25 -20.82 10.39
N SER A 220 21.25 -22.00 11.00
CA SER A 220 21.10 -23.28 10.29
C SER A 220 19.68 -23.87 10.37
N SER A 221 18.89 -23.45 11.35
CA SER A 221 17.50 -23.89 11.53
C SER A 221 16.63 -22.80 12.16
N ILE A 222 15.31 -22.91 11.94
CA ILE A 222 14.28 -22.13 12.63
C ILE A 222 13.60 -23.05 13.66
N PRO A 223 13.49 -22.66 14.94
CA PRO A 223 12.89 -23.47 15.98
C PRO A 223 11.39 -23.64 15.77
N SER A 224 10.83 -24.74 16.30
CA SER A 224 9.40 -25.02 16.15
C SER A 224 8.53 -23.99 16.88
N SER A 225 9.06 -23.36 17.93
CA SER A 225 8.41 -22.31 18.73
C SER A 225 8.11 -21.02 17.96
N ILE A 226 8.67 -20.83 16.75
CA ILE A 226 8.41 -19.64 15.92
C ILE A 226 6.91 -19.40 15.70
N LYS A 227 6.08 -20.45 15.73
CA LYS A 227 4.62 -20.37 15.67
C LYS A 227 3.99 -19.44 16.71
N GLY A 228 4.66 -19.21 17.85
CA GLY A 228 4.20 -18.30 18.90
C GLY A 228 4.22 -16.82 18.49
N CYS A 229 5.03 -16.44 17.49
CA CYS A 229 5.08 -15.09 16.91
C CYS A 229 3.85 -14.80 16.02
N SER A 230 2.65 -14.88 16.59
CA SER A 230 1.37 -14.82 15.85
C SER A 230 1.09 -13.48 15.16
N SER A 231 1.75 -12.40 15.59
CA SER A 231 1.67 -11.06 14.97
C SER A 231 2.69 -10.82 13.86
N LEU A 232 3.56 -11.80 13.54
CA LEU A 232 4.68 -11.60 12.63
C LEU A 232 4.18 -11.38 11.19
N THR A 233 4.56 -10.25 10.61
CA THR A 233 4.18 -9.83 9.25
C THR A 233 5.35 -9.80 8.30
N GLU A 234 6.55 -9.49 8.80
CA GLU A 234 7.79 -9.42 8.04
C GLU A 234 8.86 -10.29 8.69
N PHE A 235 9.34 -11.29 7.95
CA PHE A 235 10.43 -12.15 8.39
C PHE A 235 11.54 -12.16 7.33
N TYR A 236 12.67 -11.53 7.65
CA TYR A 236 13.87 -11.53 6.82
C TYR A 236 14.90 -12.47 7.41
N ILE A 237 15.24 -13.55 6.71
CA ILE A 237 16.27 -14.51 7.12
C ILE A 237 17.15 -14.93 5.94
N GLY A 238 17.23 -14.07 4.92
CA GLY A 238 18.11 -14.26 3.79
C GLY A 238 19.60 -14.28 4.16
N SER A 239 20.44 -14.84 3.30
CA SER A 239 21.90 -14.98 3.51
C SER A 239 22.24 -15.70 4.81
N ASN A 240 21.67 -16.90 5.01
CA ASN A 240 21.91 -17.77 6.16
C ASN A 240 22.29 -19.19 5.69
N LEU A 241 22.30 -20.16 6.61
CA LEU A 241 22.68 -21.55 6.35
C LEU A 241 21.47 -22.50 6.45
N LEU A 242 20.25 -22.01 6.25
CA LEU A 242 19.03 -22.82 6.40
C LEU A 242 19.00 -23.93 5.35
N THR A 243 18.76 -25.16 5.79
CA THR A 243 18.64 -26.34 4.91
C THR A 243 17.19 -26.81 4.70
N SER A 244 16.31 -26.52 5.66
CA SER A 244 14.88 -26.79 5.62
C SER A 244 14.10 -25.75 6.44
N LEU A 245 12.77 -25.77 6.31
CA LEU A 245 11.84 -24.99 7.13
C LEU A 245 11.03 -25.94 8.03
N PRO A 246 10.75 -25.58 9.30
CA PRO A 246 9.89 -26.38 10.16
C PRO A 246 8.43 -26.30 9.69
N SER A 247 7.65 -27.37 9.89
CA SER A 247 6.21 -27.39 9.55
C SER A 247 5.40 -26.33 10.30
N SER A 248 5.84 -25.95 11.51
CA SER A 248 5.22 -24.92 12.34
C SER A 248 5.29 -23.51 11.71
N ILE A 249 6.12 -23.28 10.69
CA ILE A 249 6.16 -22.00 9.98
C ILE A 249 4.80 -21.66 9.36
N ALA A 250 4.00 -22.68 9.01
CA ALA A 250 2.66 -22.54 8.45
C ALA A 250 1.65 -21.88 9.40
N GLU A 251 1.94 -21.83 10.70
CA GLU A 251 1.08 -21.23 11.71
C GLU A 251 1.20 -19.69 11.80
N LEU A 252 2.17 -19.10 11.08
CA LEU A 252 2.37 -17.65 11.00
C LEU A 252 1.34 -16.98 10.07
N THR A 253 0.07 -17.02 10.47
CA THR A 253 -1.07 -16.63 9.61
C THR A 253 -1.08 -15.17 9.16
N GLN A 254 -0.36 -14.28 9.85
CA GLN A 254 -0.22 -12.85 9.51
C GLN A 254 0.99 -12.56 8.61
N LEU A 255 1.85 -13.54 8.33
CA LEU A 255 3.08 -13.33 7.58
C LEU A 255 2.74 -12.88 6.15
N GLY A 256 3.24 -11.70 5.78
CA GLY A 256 3.04 -11.09 4.47
C GLY A 256 4.31 -11.09 3.63
N THR A 257 5.47 -10.86 4.26
CA THR A 257 6.77 -10.86 3.60
C THR A 257 7.65 -11.91 4.24
N PHE A 258 8.08 -12.89 3.43
CA PHE A 258 9.04 -13.89 3.87
C PHE A 258 10.23 -13.94 2.92
N ASP A 259 11.37 -13.50 3.41
CA ASP A 259 12.61 -13.46 2.65
C ASP A 259 13.58 -14.55 3.12
N LEU A 260 13.78 -15.54 2.24
CA LEU A 260 14.63 -16.71 2.42
C LEU A 260 15.78 -16.74 1.41
N HIS A 261 16.07 -15.62 0.74
CA HIS A 261 17.05 -15.60 -0.34
C HIS A 261 18.44 -16.06 0.14
N SER A 262 19.25 -16.66 -0.72
CA SER A 262 20.65 -17.01 -0.40
C SER A 262 20.79 -17.90 0.85
N ASN A 263 20.01 -18.99 0.87
CA ASN A 263 20.09 -20.07 1.86
C ASN A 263 20.44 -21.40 1.15
N GLN A 264 20.36 -22.52 1.87
CA GLN A 264 20.65 -23.87 1.35
C GLN A 264 19.40 -24.75 1.28
N LEU A 265 18.21 -24.13 1.11
CA LEU A 265 16.94 -24.86 1.08
C LEU A 265 16.90 -25.81 -0.11
N LYS A 266 16.65 -27.10 0.17
CA LYS A 266 16.49 -28.14 -0.87
C LYS A 266 15.07 -28.22 -1.40
N GLU A 267 14.11 -27.88 -0.55
CA GLU A 267 12.69 -27.86 -0.85
C GLU A 267 12.00 -26.73 -0.07
N TYR A 268 10.83 -26.34 -0.56
CA TYR A 268 9.87 -25.54 0.19
C TYR A 268 8.74 -26.47 0.63
N PRO A 269 8.43 -26.60 1.93
CA PRO A 269 7.46 -27.58 2.40
C PRO A 269 6.04 -27.20 1.97
N ALA A 270 5.22 -28.20 1.62
CA ALA A 270 3.85 -28.00 1.18
C ALA A 270 3.00 -27.32 2.27
N GLU A 271 3.29 -27.60 3.55
CA GLU A 271 2.61 -27.00 4.70
C GLU A 271 2.77 -25.47 4.73
N ALA A 272 3.94 -24.95 4.34
CA ALA A 272 4.19 -23.50 4.29
C ALA A 272 3.36 -22.80 3.20
N CYS A 273 2.78 -23.54 2.24
CA CYS A 273 1.87 -22.99 1.24
C CYS A 273 0.51 -22.55 1.84
N LYS A 274 0.23 -22.86 3.11
CA LYS A 274 -0.94 -22.34 3.85
C LYS A 274 -0.79 -20.86 4.24
N LEU A 275 0.42 -20.32 4.16
CA LEU A 275 0.71 -18.93 4.50
C LEU A 275 0.05 -17.95 3.53
N ARG A 276 -0.36 -16.80 4.06
CA ARG A 276 -1.00 -15.72 3.29
C ARG A 276 0.01 -14.66 2.82
N LEU A 277 1.14 -15.12 2.28
CA LEU A 277 2.24 -14.26 1.84
C LEU A 277 1.82 -13.36 0.67
N SER A 278 2.34 -12.14 0.64
CA SER A 278 2.36 -11.21 -0.49
C SER A 278 3.69 -11.29 -1.24
N VAL A 279 4.80 -11.42 -0.51
CA VAL A 279 6.16 -11.51 -1.05
C VAL A 279 6.85 -12.75 -0.49
N LEU A 280 7.37 -13.59 -1.37
CA LEU A 280 8.20 -14.74 -1.04
C LEU A 280 9.48 -14.71 -1.88
N ASP A 281 10.63 -14.55 -1.23
CA ASP A 281 11.93 -14.66 -1.89
C ASP A 281 12.58 -15.99 -1.56
N LEU A 282 12.74 -16.84 -2.56
CA LEU A 282 13.43 -18.12 -2.49
C LEU A 282 14.67 -18.13 -3.38
N SER A 283 15.11 -16.98 -3.88
CA SER A 283 16.25 -16.90 -4.81
C SER A 283 17.55 -17.39 -4.17
N ASN A 284 18.48 -17.87 -4.99
CA ASN A 284 19.78 -18.38 -4.60
C ASN A 284 19.70 -19.46 -3.50
N ASN A 285 18.82 -20.44 -3.68
CA ASN A 285 18.74 -21.63 -2.83
C ASN A 285 19.15 -22.89 -3.64
N SER A 286 18.98 -24.07 -3.05
CA SER A 286 19.25 -25.36 -3.69
C SER A 286 17.97 -26.08 -4.11
N LEU A 287 16.90 -25.35 -4.44
CA LEU A 287 15.60 -25.92 -4.80
C LEU A 287 15.68 -26.67 -6.14
N SER A 288 15.34 -27.96 -6.11
CA SER A 288 15.28 -28.80 -7.32
C SER A 288 13.89 -28.79 -7.99
N SER A 289 12.85 -28.58 -7.19
CA SER A 289 11.45 -28.46 -7.59
C SER A 289 10.70 -27.53 -6.65
N LEU A 290 9.46 -27.21 -7.01
CA LEU A 290 8.52 -26.50 -6.14
C LEU A 290 7.28 -27.36 -5.91
N PRO A 291 6.70 -27.35 -4.69
CA PRO A 291 5.40 -27.98 -4.44
C PRO A 291 4.31 -27.30 -5.29
N PRO A 292 3.45 -28.06 -6.00
CA PRO A 292 2.32 -27.52 -6.75
C PRO A 292 1.37 -26.64 -5.90
N GLU A 293 1.32 -26.89 -4.60
CA GLU A 293 0.53 -26.19 -3.58
C GLU A 293 0.85 -24.69 -3.48
N ILE A 294 2.06 -24.25 -3.88
CA ILE A 294 2.37 -22.81 -4.01
C ILE A 294 1.37 -22.13 -4.95
N GLY A 295 0.85 -22.85 -5.96
CA GLY A 295 -0.18 -22.36 -6.86
C GLY A 295 -1.51 -21.98 -6.17
N LEU A 296 -1.74 -22.44 -4.94
CA LEU A 296 -2.92 -22.12 -4.12
C LEU A 296 -2.74 -20.82 -3.30
N MET A 297 -1.53 -20.26 -3.22
CA MET A 297 -1.23 -19.03 -2.49
C MET A 297 -1.78 -17.79 -3.23
N THR A 298 -3.09 -17.54 -3.13
CA THR A 298 -3.78 -16.47 -3.88
C THR A 298 -3.38 -15.04 -3.49
N THR A 299 -2.79 -14.87 -2.31
CA THR A 299 -2.27 -13.58 -1.84
C THR A 299 -0.92 -13.23 -2.46
N LEU A 300 -0.18 -14.21 -2.99
CA LEU A 300 1.21 -14.04 -3.40
C LEU A 300 1.32 -13.18 -4.66
N ARG A 301 1.90 -11.99 -4.51
CA ARG A 301 2.10 -10.99 -5.57
C ARG A 301 3.48 -11.13 -6.22
N LYS A 302 4.49 -11.47 -5.42
CA LYS A 302 5.88 -11.53 -5.84
C LYS A 302 6.54 -12.82 -5.32
N LEU A 303 6.94 -13.68 -6.25
CA LEU A 303 7.71 -14.90 -6.00
C LEU A 303 9.04 -14.82 -6.76
N MET A 304 10.15 -14.88 -6.05
CA MET A 304 11.49 -14.85 -6.64
C MET A 304 12.18 -16.21 -6.49
N LEU A 305 12.69 -16.76 -7.58
CA LEU A 305 13.24 -18.13 -7.66
C LEU A 305 14.59 -18.21 -8.37
N ASN A 306 15.13 -17.08 -8.83
CA ASN A 306 16.38 -17.01 -9.58
C ASN A 306 17.51 -17.66 -8.79
N GLY A 307 18.48 -18.27 -9.49
CA GLY A 307 19.64 -18.89 -8.82
C GLY A 307 19.36 -20.22 -8.11
N ASN A 308 18.25 -20.90 -8.43
CA ASN A 308 17.98 -22.26 -7.98
C ASN A 308 18.18 -23.28 -9.12
N PRO A 309 18.61 -24.52 -8.83
CA PRO A 309 18.74 -25.59 -9.82
C PRO A 309 17.41 -26.27 -10.19
N ILE A 310 16.35 -25.49 -10.46
CA ILE A 310 15.01 -26.00 -10.77
C ILE A 310 14.98 -26.54 -12.21
N ARG A 311 15.01 -27.87 -12.36
CA ARG A 311 14.98 -28.52 -13.69
C ARG A 311 13.57 -28.80 -14.21
N THR A 312 12.59 -28.81 -13.32
CA THR A 312 11.20 -29.17 -13.63
C THR A 312 10.39 -28.02 -14.26
N LEU A 313 10.91 -26.79 -14.20
CA LEU A 313 10.24 -25.59 -14.71
C LEU A 313 11.03 -24.99 -15.88
N ARG A 314 10.31 -24.53 -16.91
CA ARG A 314 10.93 -23.75 -17.99
C ARG A 314 11.46 -22.43 -17.44
N SER A 315 12.64 -22.01 -17.90
CA SER A 315 13.29 -20.77 -17.46
C SER A 315 12.37 -19.54 -17.57
N SER A 316 11.54 -19.45 -18.62
CA SER A 316 10.58 -18.36 -18.82
C SER A 316 9.49 -18.24 -17.74
N LEU A 317 9.17 -19.35 -17.05
CA LEU A 317 8.22 -19.33 -15.93
C LEU A 317 8.90 -18.93 -14.62
N VAL A 318 10.17 -19.30 -14.45
CA VAL A 318 10.97 -18.97 -13.27
C VAL A 318 11.30 -17.47 -13.22
N THR A 319 11.61 -16.87 -14.37
CA THR A 319 11.93 -15.43 -14.48
C THR A 319 10.72 -14.57 -14.88
N GLY A 320 9.56 -15.20 -15.14
CA GLY A 320 8.35 -14.55 -15.62
C GLY A 320 7.46 -13.97 -14.51
N PRO A 321 6.30 -13.40 -14.86
CA PRO A 321 5.35 -12.87 -13.89
C PRO A 321 4.83 -13.96 -12.95
N THR A 322 4.85 -13.70 -11.64
CA THR A 322 4.40 -14.62 -10.59
C THR A 322 3.02 -15.26 -10.88
N PRO A 323 1.98 -14.54 -11.34
CA PRO A 323 0.67 -15.16 -11.60
C PRO A 323 0.68 -16.26 -12.67
N ALA A 324 1.57 -16.19 -13.65
CA ALA A 324 1.69 -17.22 -14.69
C ALA A 324 2.27 -18.52 -14.11
N LEU A 325 3.31 -18.39 -13.27
CA LEU A 325 3.91 -19.52 -12.56
C LEU A 325 2.93 -20.18 -11.58
N LEU A 326 2.19 -19.37 -10.80
CA LEU A 326 1.19 -19.90 -9.87
C LEU A 326 0.10 -20.71 -10.58
N ARG A 327 -0.37 -20.24 -11.75
CA ARG A 327 -1.35 -20.95 -12.57
C ARG A 327 -0.79 -22.27 -13.10
N TYR A 328 0.47 -22.28 -13.53
CA TYR A 328 1.14 -23.50 -13.97
C TYR A 328 1.25 -24.52 -12.83
N LEU A 329 1.72 -24.11 -11.66
CA LEU A 329 1.84 -24.99 -10.49
C LEU A 329 0.47 -25.54 -10.07
N ARG A 330 -0.57 -24.71 -10.06
CA ARG A 330 -1.94 -25.14 -9.75
C ARG A 330 -2.45 -26.24 -10.71
N SER A 331 -2.07 -26.19 -11.99
CA SER A 331 -2.45 -27.20 -12.97
C SER A 331 -1.77 -28.57 -12.79
N ARG A 332 -0.77 -28.67 -11.90
CA ARG A 332 0.03 -29.87 -11.64
C ARG A 332 -0.40 -30.62 -10.37
N LEU A 333 -1.36 -30.09 -9.63
CA LEU A 333 -1.97 -30.80 -8.50
C LEU A 333 -2.76 -32.02 -9.04
N PRO A 334 -2.58 -33.22 -8.47
CA PRO A 334 -3.33 -34.40 -8.87
C PRO A 334 -4.83 -34.17 -8.63
N ALA A 335 -5.65 -34.66 -9.56
CA ALA A 335 -7.12 -34.58 -9.48
C ALA A 335 -7.72 -35.47 -8.35
N ASP A 336 -6.88 -36.16 -7.58
CA ASP A 336 -7.25 -37.15 -6.56
C ASP A 336 -6.64 -36.79 -5.19
N GLU A 337 -6.80 -35.55 -4.75
CA GLU A 337 -6.92 -35.17 -3.32
C GLU A 337 -8.01 -34.08 -3.17
N GLU A 338 -9.01 -34.10 -4.05
CA GLU A 338 -10.28 -33.42 -3.87
C GLU A 338 -11.20 -34.24 -2.94
N THR A 339 -10.75 -34.44 -1.70
CA THR A 339 -11.69 -34.56 -0.57
C THR A 339 -11.40 -33.39 0.36
N ALA A 340 -12.28 -32.38 0.28
CA ALA A 340 -12.27 -31.09 1.00
C ALA A 340 -11.66 -29.85 0.31
N ALA A 341 -11.51 -29.86 -1.02
CA ALA A 341 -11.54 -28.62 -1.79
C ALA A 341 -12.18 -28.91 -3.14
N ALA A 342 -13.51 -29.08 -3.12
CA ALA A 342 -14.31 -29.04 -4.33
C ALA A 342 -13.87 -27.83 -5.16
N THR A 343 -13.72 -28.00 -6.47
CA THR A 343 -13.98 -26.94 -7.44
C THR A 343 -15.05 -26.02 -6.83
N PRO A 344 -14.77 -24.75 -6.51
CA PRO A 344 -15.76 -23.96 -5.81
C PRO A 344 -16.93 -23.92 -6.77
N ASN A 345 -18.05 -24.51 -6.35
CA ASN A 345 -19.26 -24.42 -7.12
C ASN A 345 -19.49 -22.92 -7.33
N LYS A 346 -20.16 -22.54 -8.42
CA LYS A 346 -20.47 -21.11 -8.67
C LYS A 346 -21.06 -20.44 -7.41
N GLU A 347 -21.77 -21.21 -6.59
CA GLU A 347 -22.29 -20.83 -5.26
C GLU A 347 -21.21 -20.50 -4.21
N ASP A 348 -20.09 -21.21 -4.14
CA ASP A 348 -19.02 -20.96 -3.16
C ASP A 348 -18.22 -19.69 -3.50
N ILE A 349 -17.96 -19.45 -4.79
CA ILE A 349 -17.31 -18.22 -5.26
C ILE A 349 -18.22 -17.02 -4.96
N VAL A 350 -19.51 -17.19 -5.20
CA VAL A 350 -20.49 -16.15 -4.91
C VAL A 350 -20.59 -15.90 -3.41
N SER A 351 -20.64 -16.96 -2.59
CA SER A 351 -20.63 -16.87 -1.12
C SER A 351 -19.40 -16.15 -0.58
N GLN A 352 -18.22 -16.43 -1.15
CA GLN A 352 -16.97 -15.78 -0.77
C GLN A 352 -16.97 -14.31 -1.16
N ALA A 353 -17.40 -13.98 -2.37
CA ALA A 353 -17.51 -12.59 -2.83
C ALA A 353 -18.52 -11.80 -1.99
N SER A 354 -19.64 -12.41 -1.56
CA SER A 354 -20.59 -11.80 -0.64
C SER A 354 -20.03 -11.55 0.76
N ARG A 355 -19.13 -12.41 1.26
CA ARG A 355 -18.43 -12.15 2.53
C ARG A 355 -17.39 -11.04 2.39
N LEU A 356 -16.69 -10.97 1.26
CA LEU A 356 -15.71 -9.92 0.95
C LEU A 356 -16.38 -8.55 0.69
N SER A 357 -17.63 -8.53 0.21
CA SER A 357 -18.37 -7.29 0.01
C SER A 357 -18.80 -6.62 1.31
N LEU A 358 -18.91 -7.36 2.42
CA LEU A 358 -19.25 -6.77 3.74
C LEU A 358 -18.16 -5.83 4.26
N THR A 359 -16.89 -6.05 3.92
CA THR A 359 -15.78 -5.20 4.36
C THR A 359 -15.43 -4.12 3.33
N SER A 360 -15.54 -4.44 2.04
CA SER A 360 -15.15 -3.55 0.95
C SER A 360 -16.28 -2.65 0.43
N LYS A 361 -17.55 -2.96 0.77
CA LYS A 361 -18.77 -2.39 0.15
C LYS A 361 -18.86 -2.62 -1.37
N GLU A 362 -17.95 -3.41 -1.94
CA GLU A 362 -17.92 -3.76 -3.36
C GLU A 362 -18.15 -5.26 -3.55
N LEU A 363 -19.11 -5.61 -4.41
CA LEU A 363 -19.36 -6.99 -4.81
C LEU A 363 -18.87 -7.20 -6.24
N SER A 364 -17.77 -7.94 -6.41
CA SER A 364 -17.19 -8.24 -7.73
C SER A 364 -17.33 -9.72 -8.07
N LEU A 365 -18.16 -10.03 -9.07
CA LEU A 365 -18.49 -11.38 -9.55
C LEU A 365 -18.27 -11.53 -11.07
N GLY A 366 -17.39 -10.72 -11.66
CA GLY A 366 -17.17 -10.71 -13.11
C GLY A 366 -16.47 -11.96 -13.64
N GLY A 367 -16.90 -12.47 -14.80
CA GLY A 367 -16.21 -13.54 -15.53
C GLY A 367 -16.46 -14.96 -15.03
N LEU A 368 -17.49 -15.17 -14.20
CA LEU A 368 -17.78 -16.45 -13.54
C LEU A 368 -18.79 -17.33 -14.31
N GLY A 369 -19.34 -16.82 -15.41
CA GLY A 369 -20.36 -17.53 -16.20
C GLY A 369 -21.65 -17.79 -15.42
N LEU A 370 -22.03 -16.87 -14.53
CA LEU A 370 -23.26 -16.96 -13.73
C LEU A 370 -24.49 -16.75 -14.61
N ALA A 371 -25.52 -17.58 -14.44
CA ALA A 371 -26.83 -17.37 -15.08
C ALA A 371 -27.75 -16.49 -14.21
N ALA A 372 -27.57 -16.55 -12.89
CA ALA A 372 -28.24 -15.71 -11.91
C ALA A 372 -27.32 -15.57 -10.68
N VAL A 373 -27.59 -14.56 -9.84
CA VAL A 373 -26.94 -14.40 -8.54
C VAL A 373 -27.96 -14.79 -7.45
N PRO A 374 -27.57 -15.64 -6.47
CA PRO A 374 -28.47 -16.07 -5.40
C PRO A 374 -29.10 -14.89 -4.64
N PRO A 375 -30.40 -14.96 -4.29
CA PRO A 375 -31.11 -13.88 -3.60
C PRO A 375 -30.44 -13.38 -2.32
N GLN A 376 -29.77 -14.28 -1.60
CA GLN A 376 -29.12 -14.00 -0.32
C GLN A 376 -28.01 -12.94 -0.42
N VAL A 377 -27.38 -12.81 -1.60
CA VAL A 377 -26.32 -11.83 -1.86
C VAL A 377 -26.84 -10.38 -1.79
N TRP A 378 -28.12 -10.19 -2.14
CA TRP A 378 -28.77 -8.89 -2.23
C TRP A 378 -29.35 -8.39 -0.89
N SER A 379 -29.19 -9.17 0.18
CA SER A 379 -29.66 -8.83 1.53
C SER A 379 -28.89 -7.68 2.19
N SER A 380 -27.72 -7.31 1.65
CA SER A 380 -26.90 -6.22 2.19
C SER A 380 -27.28 -4.86 1.60
N SER A 381 -27.70 -3.94 2.46
CA SER A 381 -28.05 -2.55 2.10
C SER A 381 -26.84 -1.60 2.06
N GLU A 382 -25.63 -2.08 2.39
CA GLU A 382 -24.41 -1.28 2.48
C GLU A 382 -23.54 -1.31 1.21
N ILE A 383 -23.87 -2.20 0.25
CA ILE A 383 -23.10 -2.35 -0.99
C ILE A 383 -23.26 -1.08 -1.84
N THR A 384 -22.14 -0.47 -2.21
CA THR A 384 -22.09 0.75 -3.04
C THR A 384 -21.70 0.45 -4.49
N LYS A 385 -21.05 -0.69 -4.74
CA LYS A 385 -20.65 -1.07 -6.10
C LYS A 385 -20.82 -2.56 -6.37
N VAL A 386 -21.41 -2.88 -7.51
CA VAL A 386 -21.65 -4.25 -7.99
C VAL A 386 -21.08 -4.41 -9.39
N ASP A 387 -20.21 -5.40 -9.57
CA ASP A 387 -19.64 -5.78 -10.88
C ASP A 387 -20.00 -7.23 -11.23
N LEU A 388 -20.89 -7.40 -12.21
CA LEU A 388 -21.33 -8.68 -12.76
C LEU A 388 -20.87 -8.86 -14.22
N THR A 389 -19.80 -8.18 -14.64
CA THR A 389 -19.31 -8.17 -16.02
C THR A 389 -18.99 -9.57 -16.55
N LYS A 390 -19.23 -9.87 -17.84
CA LYS A 390 -18.85 -11.15 -18.48
C LYS A 390 -19.48 -12.38 -17.80
N ASN A 391 -20.77 -12.32 -17.50
CA ASN A 391 -21.55 -13.48 -17.05
C ASN A 391 -22.57 -13.89 -18.13
N SER A 392 -23.53 -14.74 -17.76
CA SER A 392 -24.61 -15.21 -18.64
C SER A 392 -25.99 -14.84 -18.07
N ILE A 393 -26.08 -13.67 -17.41
CA ILE A 393 -27.30 -13.21 -16.75
C ILE A 393 -28.31 -12.73 -17.79
N GLU A 394 -29.53 -13.25 -17.73
CA GLU A 394 -30.62 -12.89 -18.66
C GLU A 394 -31.59 -11.85 -18.07
N GLU A 395 -31.81 -11.90 -16.76
CA GLU A 395 -32.71 -11.00 -16.03
C GLU A 395 -32.11 -10.66 -14.67
N LEU A 396 -32.43 -9.47 -14.16
CA LEU A 396 -32.01 -9.05 -12.82
C LEU A 396 -33.05 -9.47 -11.78
N PRO A 397 -32.62 -10.01 -10.62
CA PRO A 397 -33.52 -10.38 -9.54
C PRO A 397 -34.16 -9.14 -8.91
N ILE A 398 -35.42 -9.24 -8.51
CA ILE A 398 -36.14 -8.11 -7.87
C ILE A 398 -35.48 -7.71 -6.55
N GLU A 399 -34.84 -8.65 -5.86
CA GLU A 399 -34.16 -8.45 -4.59
C GLU A 399 -33.03 -7.41 -4.67
N LEU A 400 -32.44 -7.18 -5.85
CA LEU A 400 -31.46 -6.12 -6.10
C LEU A 400 -32.03 -4.73 -5.75
N SER A 401 -33.35 -4.54 -5.78
CA SER A 401 -34.00 -3.29 -5.35
C SER A 401 -33.75 -2.94 -3.88
N SER A 402 -33.31 -3.91 -3.06
CA SER A 402 -32.99 -3.71 -1.65
C SER A 402 -31.64 -3.00 -1.42
N CYS A 403 -30.76 -3.00 -2.44
CA CYS A 403 -29.44 -2.35 -2.37
C CYS A 403 -29.54 -0.83 -2.58
N ILE A 404 -30.27 -0.14 -1.71
CA ILE A 404 -30.55 1.31 -1.83
C ILE A 404 -29.31 2.22 -1.76
N SER A 405 -28.18 1.70 -1.27
CA SER A 405 -26.90 2.41 -1.22
C SER A 405 -26.07 2.26 -2.50
N LEU A 406 -26.55 1.52 -3.49
CA LEU A 406 -25.79 1.21 -4.71
C LEU A 406 -25.57 2.48 -5.54
N GLU A 407 -24.31 2.80 -5.80
CA GLU A 407 -23.86 3.93 -6.61
C GLU A 407 -23.40 3.47 -8.00
N THR A 408 -22.76 2.30 -8.09
CA THR A 408 -22.23 1.76 -9.35
C THR A 408 -22.73 0.35 -9.63
N LEU A 409 -23.33 0.14 -10.80
CA LEU A 409 -23.80 -1.16 -11.29
C LEU A 409 -23.21 -1.48 -12.67
N ILE A 410 -22.38 -2.52 -12.74
CA ILE A 410 -21.71 -2.95 -13.96
C ILE A 410 -22.26 -4.32 -14.39
N LEU A 411 -22.96 -4.34 -15.53
CA LEU A 411 -23.65 -5.48 -16.13
C LEU A 411 -23.13 -5.80 -17.54
N SER A 412 -21.97 -5.24 -17.89
CA SER A 412 -21.32 -5.37 -19.19
C SER A 412 -21.17 -6.83 -19.64
N LYS A 413 -21.42 -7.13 -20.91
CA LYS A 413 -21.20 -8.46 -21.52
C LYS A 413 -21.99 -9.58 -20.82
N ASN A 414 -23.30 -9.39 -20.68
CA ASN A 414 -24.24 -10.40 -20.20
C ASN A 414 -25.24 -10.80 -21.31
N LYS A 415 -26.36 -11.42 -20.94
CA LYS A 415 -27.44 -11.83 -21.84
C LYS A 415 -28.76 -11.11 -21.52
N ILE A 416 -28.69 -9.92 -20.92
CA ILE A 416 -29.87 -9.16 -20.48
C ILE A 416 -30.69 -8.71 -21.69
N ARG A 417 -31.98 -9.06 -21.70
CA ARG A 417 -32.87 -8.81 -22.85
C ARG A 417 -33.82 -7.63 -22.65
N GLU A 418 -34.25 -7.37 -21.42
CA GLU A 418 -35.26 -6.36 -21.11
C GLU A 418 -34.64 -5.22 -20.27
N TRP A 419 -35.15 -4.00 -20.44
CA TRP A 419 -34.73 -2.86 -19.63
C TRP A 419 -35.25 -3.02 -18.18
N PRO A 420 -34.38 -3.08 -17.16
CA PRO A 420 -34.79 -3.38 -15.78
C PRO A 420 -35.33 -2.14 -15.04
N GLY A 421 -36.29 -1.43 -15.63
CA GLY A 421 -36.77 -0.13 -15.15
C GLY A 421 -37.30 -0.15 -13.71
N ALA A 422 -38.05 -1.19 -13.32
CA ALA A 422 -38.62 -1.30 -11.97
C ALA A 422 -37.54 -1.40 -10.87
N ILE A 423 -36.44 -2.12 -11.15
CA ILE A 423 -35.32 -2.26 -10.21
C ILE A 423 -34.54 -0.96 -10.17
N LEU A 424 -34.22 -0.38 -11.33
CA LEU A 424 -33.47 0.87 -11.43
C LEU A 424 -34.17 2.03 -10.71
N MET A 425 -35.50 2.10 -10.80
CA MET A 425 -36.30 3.13 -10.12
C MET A 425 -36.17 3.07 -8.59
N SER A 426 -35.86 1.90 -8.03
CA SER A 426 -35.66 1.72 -6.59
C SER A 426 -34.24 2.14 -6.14
N LEU A 427 -33.27 2.19 -7.04
CA LEU A 427 -31.86 2.46 -6.74
C LEU A 427 -31.56 3.97 -6.72
N SER A 428 -32.09 4.65 -5.70
CA SER A 428 -32.12 6.13 -5.63
C SER A 428 -30.76 6.86 -5.58
N LYS A 429 -29.65 6.14 -5.36
CA LYS A 429 -28.27 6.65 -5.33
C LYS A 429 -27.43 6.25 -6.55
N LEU A 430 -28.00 5.51 -7.49
CA LEU A 430 -27.25 5.00 -8.64
C LEU A 430 -26.75 6.15 -9.50
N SER A 431 -25.43 6.24 -9.65
CA SER A 431 -24.73 7.26 -10.43
C SER A 431 -24.04 6.70 -11.67
N CYS A 432 -23.71 5.40 -11.67
CA CYS A 432 -23.03 4.74 -12.78
C CYS A 432 -23.72 3.43 -13.16
N LEU A 433 -24.15 3.33 -14.43
CA LEU A 433 -24.76 2.13 -15.00
C LEU A 433 -24.05 1.73 -16.30
N LYS A 434 -23.50 0.50 -16.32
CA LYS A 434 -22.90 -0.07 -17.52
C LYS A 434 -23.67 -1.32 -17.96
N LEU A 435 -24.28 -1.24 -19.13
CA LEU A 435 -25.09 -2.29 -19.75
C LEU A 435 -24.56 -2.69 -21.13
N ASP A 436 -23.34 -2.29 -21.48
CA ASP A 436 -22.76 -2.56 -22.79
C ASP A 436 -22.69 -4.05 -23.13
N ASN A 437 -22.81 -4.35 -24.42
CA ASN A 437 -22.73 -5.69 -24.98
C ASN A 437 -23.73 -6.68 -24.35
N ASN A 438 -24.99 -6.27 -24.20
CA ASN A 438 -26.11 -7.14 -23.91
C ASN A 438 -27.02 -7.26 -25.16
N PRO A 439 -27.86 -8.31 -25.25
CA PRO A 439 -28.91 -8.43 -26.27
C PRO A 439 -30.18 -7.67 -25.85
N LEU A 440 -30.04 -6.41 -25.42
CA LEU A 440 -31.16 -5.60 -24.94
C LEU A 440 -32.13 -5.30 -26.10
N LYS A 441 -33.42 -5.55 -25.88
CA LYS A 441 -34.51 -5.12 -26.77
C LYS A 441 -34.78 -3.62 -26.59
N GLU A 442 -35.87 -3.13 -27.18
CA GLU A 442 -36.29 -1.73 -27.07
C GLU A 442 -36.44 -1.28 -25.60
N ILE A 443 -35.73 -0.22 -25.24
CA ILE A 443 -35.88 0.51 -23.98
C ILE A 443 -37.21 1.29 -24.08
N PRO A 444 -38.15 1.10 -23.13
CA PRO A 444 -39.40 1.84 -23.11
C PRO A 444 -39.19 3.36 -23.14
N ALA A 445 -40.14 4.10 -23.73
CA ALA A 445 -40.02 5.56 -23.87
C ALA A 445 -39.85 6.30 -22.53
N ASP A 446 -40.43 5.76 -21.46
CA ASP A 446 -40.32 6.24 -20.08
C ASP A 446 -39.18 5.57 -19.30
N GLY A 447 -38.42 4.65 -19.91
CA GLY A 447 -37.41 3.84 -19.26
C GLY A 447 -36.29 4.66 -18.60
N PHE A 448 -35.94 5.82 -19.16
CA PHE A 448 -34.93 6.71 -18.59
C PHE A 448 -35.40 7.51 -17.37
N LEU A 449 -36.72 7.58 -17.10
CA LEU A 449 -37.23 8.19 -15.86
C LEU A 449 -36.73 7.46 -14.61
N ALA A 450 -36.49 6.16 -14.73
CA ALA A 450 -35.97 5.32 -13.64
C ALA A 450 -34.51 5.63 -13.27
N VAL A 451 -33.77 6.39 -14.09
CA VAL A 451 -32.33 6.61 -13.95
C VAL A 451 -31.92 8.09 -14.01
N CYS A 452 -32.82 8.99 -13.59
CA CYS A 452 -32.66 10.45 -13.70
C CYS A 452 -31.40 11.06 -13.04
N LYS A 453 -30.77 10.34 -12.09
CA LYS A 453 -29.57 10.77 -11.35
C LYS A 453 -28.25 10.19 -11.86
N LEU A 454 -28.28 9.44 -12.97
CA LEU A 454 -27.06 8.87 -13.53
C LEU A 454 -26.11 9.97 -14.01
N HIS A 455 -24.84 9.78 -13.66
CA HIS A 455 -23.70 10.54 -14.15
C HIS A 455 -23.01 9.80 -15.29
N VAL A 456 -22.99 8.46 -15.26
CA VAL A 456 -22.36 7.62 -16.28
C VAL A 456 -23.36 6.57 -16.78
N LEU A 457 -23.55 6.51 -18.10
CA LEU A 457 -24.39 5.51 -18.77
C LEU A 457 -23.66 4.93 -19.99
N ASP A 458 -23.46 3.61 -19.97
CA ASP A 458 -22.91 2.87 -21.11
C ASP A 458 -23.92 1.84 -21.64
N LEU A 459 -24.42 2.07 -22.86
CA LEU A 459 -25.32 1.17 -23.58
C LEU A 459 -24.65 0.55 -24.81
N SER A 460 -23.35 0.71 -24.98
CA SER A 460 -22.65 0.34 -26.21
C SER A 460 -22.90 -1.10 -26.64
N GLY A 461 -23.18 -1.34 -27.91
CA GLY A 461 -23.32 -2.69 -28.46
C GLY A 461 -24.69 -3.35 -28.26
N ASN A 462 -25.66 -2.66 -27.66
CA ASN A 462 -27.07 -3.08 -27.56
C ASN A 462 -27.84 -2.67 -28.83
N ARG A 463 -27.61 -3.35 -29.94
CA ARG A 463 -28.16 -2.94 -31.25
C ARG A 463 -29.68 -2.80 -31.21
N ASP A 464 -30.20 -1.73 -31.81
CA ASP A 464 -31.64 -1.47 -31.99
C ASP A 464 -32.43 -1.35 -30.66
N SER A 465 -31.74 -1.20 -29.52
CA SER A 465 -32.38 -1.11 -28.21
C SER A 465 -32.93 0.29 -27.90
N LEU A 466 -32.56 1.31 -28.67
CA LEU A 466 -33.08 2.66 -28.48
C LEU A 466 -34.36 2.84 -29.30
N SER A 467 -35.38 3.46 -28.69
CA SER A 467 -36.56 3.91 -29.41
C SER A 467 -36.20 5.04 -30.38
N LEU A 468 -37.12 5.36 -31.30
CA LEU A 468 -36.95 6.43 -32.29
C LEU A 468 -36.69 7.81 -31.66
N GLN A 469 -37.23 8.06 -30.46
CA GLN A 469 -37.03 9.29 -29.69
C GLN A 469 -36.76 8.96 -28.22
N PRO A 470 -35.49 8.67 -27.86
CA PRO A 470 -35.13 8.35 -26.50
C PRO A 470 -35.20 9.60 -25.62
N ALA A 471 -35.86 9.48 -24.46
CA ALA A 471 -36.06 10.57 -23.51
C ALA A 471 -34.79 10.90 -22.69
N PHE A 472 -33.65 11.11 -23.35
CA PHE A 472 -32.38 11.45 -22.69
C PHE A 472 -32.45 12.77 -21.91
N SER A 473 -33.37 13.68 -22.24
CA SER A 473 -33.60 14.90 -21.46
C SER A 473 -33.96 14.64 -20.00
N CYS A 474 -34.43 13.43 -19.66
CA CYS A 474 -34.78 13.04 -18.29
C CYS A 474 -33.56 12.73 -17.41
N ILE A 475 -32.38 12.50 -17.99
CA ILE A 475 -31.13 12.23 -17.26
C ILE A 475 -30.21 13.46 -17.28
N SER A 476 -30.70 14.57 -16.72
CA SER A 476 -30.06 15.89 -16.81
C SER A 476 -28.70 16.01 -16.11
N GLU A 477 -28.39 15.10 -15.18
CA GLU A 477 -27.11 15.05 -14.45
C GLU A 477 -26.03 14.25 -15.18
N LEU A 478 -26.34 13.73 -16.38
CA LEU A 478 -25.42 12.86 -17.11
C LEU A 478 -24.15 13.59 -17.56
N GLN A 479 -23.01 12.98 -17.25
CA GLN A 479 -21.67 13.46 -17.58
C GLN A 479 -21.00 12.60 -18.65
N GLU A 480 -21.27 11.30 -18.68
CA GLU A 480 -20.69 10.38 -19.67
C GLU A 480 -21.77 9.50 -20.29
N LEU A 481 -21.83 9.51 -21.63
CA LEU A 481 -22.76 8.73 -22.43
C LEU A 481 -22.02 7.94 -23.50
N TYR A 482 -22.13 6.62 -23.44
CA TYR A 482 -21.52 5.71 -24.41
C TYR A 482 -22.61 4.94 -25.16
N LEU A 483 -22.67 5.15 -26.47
CA LEU A 483 -23.66 4.60 -27.41
C LEU A 483 -22.96 3.96 -28.61
N ARG A 484 -21.77 3.40 -28.41
CA ARG A 484 -20.97 2.83 -29.51
C ARG A 484 -21.66 1.58 -30.07
N ARG A 485 -21.65 1.37 -31.38
CA ARG A 485 -22.16 0.13 -32.03
C ARG A 485 -23.64 -0.17 -31.72
N MET A 486 -24.46 0.86 -31.74
CA MET A 486 -25.89 0.86 -31.43
C MET A 486 -26.82 0.79 -32.67
N GLN A 487 -26.27 0.90 -33.88
CA GLN A 487 -27.00 1.05 -35.16
C GLN A 487 -27.75 2.39 -35.33
N ILE A 488 -27.31 3.44 -34.64
CA ILE A 488 -27.98 4.75 -34.70
C ILE A 488 -27.74 5.39 -36.08
N SER A 489 -28.81 5.69 -36.82
CA SER A 489 -28.74 6.31 -38.15
C SER A 489 -28.90 7.83 -38.12
N VAL A 490 -29.64 8.34 -37.14
CA VAL A 490 -29.91 9.78 -36.95
C VAL A 490 -29.44 10.20 -35.56
N PHE A 491 -28.77 11.35 -35.48
CA PHE A 491 -28.28 11.87 -34.21
C PHE A 491 -29.46 12.17 -33.26
N PRO A 492 -29.50 11.60 -32.03
CA PRO A 492 -30.59 11.87 -31.09
C PRO A 492 -30.54 13.32 -30.58
N SER A 493 -31.51 14.14 -30.98
CA SER A 493 -31.53 15.59 -30.68
C SER A 493 -31.65 15.89 -29.19
N GLU A 494 -32.24 14.99 -28.40
CA GLU A 494 -32.48 15.13 -26.97
C GLU A 494 -31.15 15.18 -26.19
N ILE A 495 -30.08 14.54 -26.70
CA ILE A 495 -28.73 14.59 -26.12
C ILE A 495 -28.20 16.03 -26.10
N LEU A 496 -28.62 16.88 -27.03
CA LEU A 496 -28.20 18.29 -27.11
C LEU A 496 -28.68 19.11 -25.91
N SER A 497 -29.69 18.61 -25.17
CA SER A 497 -30.19 19.26 -23.95
C SER A 497 -29.32 18.98 -22.70
N LEU A 498 -28.41 18.00 -22.76
CA LEU A 498 -27.57 17.56 -21.64
C LEU A 498 -26.38 18.49 -21.44
N ARG A 499 -26.57 19.55 -20.65
CA ARG A 499 -25.56 20.59 -20.43
C ARG A 499 -24.38 20.16 -19.57
N GLN A 500 -24.49 19.06 -18.83
CA GLN A 500 -23.42 18.52 -17.98
C GLN A 500 -22.57 17.46 -18.68
N LEU A 501 -22.89 17.13 -19.93
CA LEU A 501 -22.23 16.04 -20.64
C LEU A 501 -20.80 16.41 -21.01
N ASN A 502 -19.85 15.65 -20.47
CA ASN A 502 -18.41 15.77 -20.69
C ASN A 502 -17.93 14.83 -21.79
N ILE A 503 -18.45 13.58 -21.81
CA ILE A 503 -18.04 12.55 -22.76
C ILE A 503 -19.26 12.04 -23.52
N LEU A 504 -19.18 12.07 -24.84
CA LEU A 504 -20.16 11.46 -25.75
C LEU A 504 -19.44 10.53 -26.73
N ASP A 505 -19.70 9.23 -26.63
CA ASP A 505 -19.21 8.23 -27.58
C ASP A 505 -20.36 7.70 -28.44
N LEU A 506 -20.33 8.06 -29.72
CA LEU A 506 -21.25 7.63 -30.77
C LEU A 506 -20.51 6.84 -31.86
N GLY A 507 -19.34 6.29 -31.55
CA GLY A 507 -18.52 5.55 -32.51
C GLY A 507 -19.22 4.31 -33.07
N GLN A 508 -18.80 3.85 -34.26
CA GLN A 508 -19.28 2.62 -34.88
C GLN A 508 -20.81 2.56 -35.07
N ASN A 509 -21.43 3.68 -35.45
CA ASN A 509 -22.86 3.79 -35.75
C ASN A 509 -23.08 4.05 -37.26
N LEU A 510 -24.30 4.45 -37.63
CA LEU A 510 -24.71 4.71 -39.01
C LEU A 510 -25.05 6.19 -39.25
N LEU A 511 -24.51 7.09 -38.41
CA LEU A 511 -24.83 8.52 -38.47
C LEU A 511 -24.38 9.13 -39.79
N GLN A 512 -25.26 9.90 -40.43
CA GLN A 512 -24.98 10.56 -41.71
C GLN A 512 -24.54 12.02 -41.58
N SER A 513 -24.98 12.67 -40.49
CA SER A 513 -24.75 14.09 -40.25
C SER A 513 -24.70 14.39 -38.76
N ILE A 514 -24.03 15.48 -38.42
CA ILE A 514 -23.98 16.04 -37.07
C ILE A 514 -24.88 17.29 -37.04
N PRO A 515 -25.82 17.43 -36.09
CA PRO A 515 -26.68 18.60 -36.01
C PRO A 515 -25.90 19.84 -35.55
N GLU A 516 -26.29 21.03 -36.03
CA GLU A 516 -25.65 22.30 -35.64
C GLU A 516 -25.79 22.61 -34.14
N GLY A 517 -26.80 22.03 -33.48
CA GLY A 517 -27.07 22.22 -32.05
C GLY A 517 -25.98 21.66 -31.12
N VAL A 518 -25.02 20.86 -31.63
CA VAL A 518 -23.86 20.39 -30.85
C VAL A 518 -23.05 21.57 -30.27
N LYS A 519 -23.10 22.74 -30.92
CA LYS A 519 -22.47 23.98 -30.42
C LYS A 519 -22.90 24.38 -29.00
N ASN A 520 -24.08 23.92 -28.55
CA ASN A 520 -24.62 24.25 -27.24
C ASN A 520 -24.05 23.36 -26.11
N MET A 521 -23.31 22.30 -26.44
CA MET A 521 -22.76 21.34 -25.47
C MET A 521 -21.40 21.82 -24.95
N THR A 522 -21.37 22.97 -24.29
CA THR A 522 -20.13 23.66 -23.87
C THR A 522 -19.32 22.94 -22.81
N SER A 523 -19.90 21.95 -22.12
CA SER A 523 -19.18 21.12 -21.14
C SER A 523 -18.46 19.94 -21.78
N LEU A 524 -18.70 19.68 -23.07
CA LEU A 524 -18.18 18.50 -23.76
C LEU A 524 -16.67 18.61 -23.94
N THR A 525 -15.95 17.62 -23.39
CA THR A 525 -14.49 17.48 -23.46
C THR A 525 -14.07 16.41 -24.45
N GLN A 526 -14.89 15.38 -24.65
CA GLN A 526 -14.64 14.30 -25.60
C GLN A 526 -15.89 13.96 -26.42
N LEU A 527 -15.70 13.96 -27.74
CA LEU A 527 -16.70 13.55 -28.72
C LEU A 527 -16.10 12.50 -29.66
N ASP A 528 -16.58 11.27 -29.55
CA ASP A 528 -16.20 10.17 -30.45
C ASP A 528 -17.31 9.95 -31.48
N LEU A 529 -17.02 10.22 -32.74
CA LEU A 529 -17.91 10.00 -33.89
C LEU A 529 -17.24 9.08 -34.92
N SER A 530 -16.20 8.34 -34.51
CA SER A 530 -15.45 7.47 -35.40
C SER A 530 -16.32 6.35 -36.01
N ASP A 531 -15.91 5.83 -37.16
CA ASP A 531 -16.56 4.70 -37.85
C ASP A 531 -18.08 4.91 -38.06
N ASN A 532 -18.47 6.07 -38.61
CA ASN A 532 -19.85 6.41 -38.99
C ASN A 532 -19.94 6.69 -40.51
N ASN A 533 -21.11 7.14 -41.00
CA ASN A 533 -21.32 7.53 -42.40
C ASN A 533 -21.39 9.05 -42.59
N ILE A 534 -20.67 9.83 -41.75
CA ILE A 534 -20.75 11.28 -41.74
C ILE A 534 -20.05 11.84 -42.98
N THR A 535 -20.79 12.63 -43.78
CA THR A 535 -20.27 13.21 -45.03
C THR A 535 -19.76 14.64 -44.87
N ALA A 536 -20.35 15.39 -43.94
CA ALA A 536 -20.01 16.77 -43.64
C ALA A 536 -20.08 17.03 -42.13
N VAL A 537 -19.16 17.88 -41.65
CA VAL A 537 -19.10 18.35 -40.27
C VAL A 537 -19.53 19.82 -40.25
N PRO A 538 -20.53 20.21 -39.42
CA PRO A 538 -20.99 21.59 -39.34
C PRO A 538 -19.90 22.53 -38.80
N ALA A 539 -19.79 23.73 -39.37
CA ALA A 539 -18.80 24.73 -38.94
C ALA A 539 -18.98 25.11 -37.46
N GLN A 540 -20.23 25.12 -36.98
CA GLN A 540 -20.62 25.44 -35.61
C GLN A 540 -19.98 24.52 -34.55
N LEU A 541 -19.48 23.33 -34.94
CA LEU A 541 -18.70 22.46 -34.04
C LEU A 541 -17.40 23.15 -33.59
N GLY A 542 -16.83 24.04 -34.43
CA GLY A 542 -15.65 24.85 -34.09
C GLY A 542 -15.85 25.81 -32.92
N LEU A 543 -17.10 26.11 -32.52
CA LEU A 543 -17.39 26.91 -31.33
C LEU A 543 -17.05 26.19 -30.02
N LEU A 544 -16.84 24.87 -30.07
CA LEU A 544 -16.39 24.07 -28.92
C LEU A 544 -14.85 24.01 -28.80
N GLU A 545 -14.10 24.83 -29.55
CA GLU A 545 -12.62 24.86 -29.50
C GLU A 545 -12.07 25.00 -28.07
N ASP A 546 -12.76 25.76 -27.21
CA ASP A 546 -12.31 26.05 -25.85
C ASP A 546 -12.59 24.90 -24.85
N SER A 547 -13.59 24.05 -25.13
CA SER A 547 -14.02 22.97 -24.23
C SER A 547 -13.59 21.58 -24.72
N LEU A 548 -13.66 21.33 -26.03
CA LEU A 548 -13.51 20.01 -26.63
C LEU A 548 -12.02 19.67 -26.84
N GLN A 549 -11.54 18.71 -26.07
CA GLN A 549 -10.15 18.26 -26.07
C GLN A 549 -9.92 17.13 -27.07
N VAL A 550 -10.89 16.22 -27.18
CA VAL A 550 -10.80 15.02 -28.03
C VAL A 550 -11.98 14.99 -28.99
N LEU A 551 -11.69 15.08 -30.29
CA LEU A 551 -12.66 14.88 -31.36
C LEU A 551 -12.13 13.77 -32.27
N LYS A 552 -12.86 12.65 -32.33
CA LYS A 552 -12.52 11.55 -33.24
C LYS A 552 -13.53 11.48 -34.37
N LEU A 553 -13.02 11.54 -35.60
CA LEU A 553 -13.81 11.55 -36.82
C LEU A 553 -13.34 10.47 -37.82
N ASP A 554 -12.38 9.63 -37.41
CA ASP A 554 -11.81 8.58 -38.24
C ASP A 554 -12.88 7.61 -38.76
N GLY A 555 -12.65 6.97 -39.90
CA GLY A 555 -13.60 5.99 -40.44
C GLY A 555 -14.90 6.58 -41.01
N ASN A 556 -14.98 7.91 -41.22
CA ASN A 556 -16.11 8.57 -41.88
C ASN A 556 -15.80 9.01 -43.33
N ALA A 557 -16.85 9.26 -44.12
CA ALA A 557 -16.76 9.74 -45.50
C ALA A 557 -16.68 11.28 -45.62
N ILE A 558 -15.95 11.94 -44.72
CA ILE A 558 -15.90 13.40 -44.61
C ILE A 558 -15.14 14.00 -45.80
N ARG A 559 -15.81 14.87 -46.56
CA ARG A 559 -15.21 15.58 -47.70
C ARG A 559 -14.94 17.06 -47.42
N SER A 560 -15.53 17.62 -46.37
CA SER A 560 -15.49 19.06 -46.05
C SER A 560 -14.17 19.53 -45.43
N ILE A 561 -13.37 18.63 -44.86
CA ILE A 561 -12.11 18.90 -44.16
C ILE A 561 -10.96 18.19 -44.89
N ARG A 562 -9.90 18.93 -45.21
CA ARG A 562 -8.73 18.35 -45.90
C ARG A 562 -7.94 17.44 -44.95
N ARG A 563 -7.46 16.30 -45.45
CA ARG A 563 -6.67 15.32 -44.66
C ARG A 563 -5.53 15.92 -43.83
N PRO A 564 -4.69 16.85 -44.36
CA PRO A 564 -3.60 17.43 -43.57
C PRO A 564 -4.05 18.23 -42.34
N ILE A 565 -5.31 18.69 -42.29
CA ILE A 565 -5.88 19.36 -41.12
C ILE A 565 -6.35 18.31 -40.12
N MET A 566 -6.93 17.20 -40.59
CA MET A 566 -7.35 16.09 -39.74
C MET A 566 -6.15 15.46 -39.01
N ASP A 567 -5.02 15.28 -39.71
CA ASP A 567 -3.79 14.67 -39.15
C ASP A 567 -3.13 15.54 -38.05
N ARG A 568 -3.46 16.84 -37.98
CA ARG A 568 -2.94 17.77 -36.95
C ARG A 568 -3.74 17.70 -35.63
N GLY A 569 -4.77 16.86 -35.56
CA GLY A 569 -5.55 16.58 -34.35
C GLY A 569 -6.67 17.58 -34.05
N THR A 570 -7.39 17.34 -32.95
CA THR A 570 -8.63 18.01 -32.53
C THR A 570 -8.58 19.54 -32.67
N LYS A 571 -7.55 20.19 -32.11
CA LYS A 571 -7.47 21.66 -32.08
C LYS A 571 -7.38 22.28 -33.48
N ALA A 572 -6.65 21.64 -34.39
CA ALA A 572 -6.52 22.14 -35.76
C ALA A 572 -7.83 22.02 -36.54
N ILE A 573 -8.57 20.94 -36.32
CA ILE A 573 -9.90 20.70 -36.90
C ILE A 573 -10.89 21.77 -36.40
N LEU A 574 -10.96 21.99 -35.08
CA LEU A 574 -11.90 22.94 -34.48
C LEU A 574 -11.62 24.37 -34.91
N LYS A 575 -10.34 24.78 -34.94
CA LYS A 575 -9.94 26.10 -35.43
C LYS A 575 -10.33 26.32 -36.90
N TYR A 576 -10.09 25.34 -37.77
CA TYR A 576 -10.48 25.41 -39.18
C TYR A 576 -12.01 25.53 -39.34
N LEU A 577 -12.79 24.81 -38.54
CA LEU A 577 -14.25 24.90 -38.56
C LEU A 577 -14.74 26.26 -38.06
N LYS A 578 -14.10 26.83 -37.03
CA LYS A 578 -14.43 28.14 -36.47
C LYS A 578 -14.17 29.28 -37.45
N GLU A 579 -13.07 29.22 -38.18
CA GLU A 579 -12.75 30.21 -39.24
C GLU A 579 -13.82 30.24 -40.34
N LYS A 580 -14.44 29.09 -40.65
CA LYS A 580 -15.56 28.97 -41.61
C LYS A 580 -16.93 29.44 -41.12
N ILE A 581 -17.06 29.92 -39.88
CA ILE A 581 -18.32 30.51 -39.38
C ILE A 581 -18.40 32.01 -39.76
N VAL A 582 -17.25 32.63 -40.00
CA VAL A 582 -17.11 34.07 -40.22
C VAL A 582 -17.19 34.45 -41.71
N ASP A 583 -16.99 33.47 -42.59
CA ASP A 583 -17.26 33.52 -44.04
C ASP A 583 -18.67 32.99 -44.35
#